data_AF-A6N0Q0-F1
#
_entry.id   AF-A6N0Q0-F1
#
_cell.length_a   1.000
_cell.length_b   1.000
_cell.length_c   1.000
_cell.angle_alpha   90.00
_cell.angle_beta   90.00
_cell.angle_gamma   90.00
#
_symmetry.space_group_name_H-M   'P 1'
#
loop_
_entity.id
_entity.type
_entity.pdbx_description
1 polymer ?
#
loop_
_entity_poly.entity_id
_entity_poly.type
_entity_poly.pdbx_seq_one_letter_code
_entity_poly.pdbx_strand_id
1 'polypeptide(L)'
;VLLKQVGISASCNTLSNIVVFERPKDERIVCRWQLACEGNLAHIVVMPNVTFEKLTVFVEELAEKRNDWYQDKGFDIPFLAVDIGKENCYCNLHAKKLRIPKM
;
A
#
# COMPACT_ATOMS: atom_id res chain seq x y z
N VAL A 1 -2.30 -10.66 0.55
CA VAL A 1 -2.93 -9.33 0.78
C VAL A 1 -3.01 -8.62 -0.56
N LEU A 2 -4.19 -8.10 -0.93
CA LEU A 2 -4.47 -7.44 -2.22
C LEU A 2 -3.44 -6.35 -2.58
N LEU A 3 -3.00 -5.57 -1.58
CA LEU A 3 -1.97 -4.53 -1.73
C LEU A 3 -0.65 -5.06 -2.30
N LYS A 4 -0.22 -6.27 -1.92
CA LYS A 4 1.01 -6.87 -2.48
C LYS A 4 0.87 -7.24 -3.95
N GLN A 5 -0.34 -7.54 -4.43
CA GLN A 5 -0.58 -7.90 -5.83
C GLN A 5 -0.47 -6.68 -6.76
N VAL A 6 -0.83 -5.49 -6.26
CA VAL A 6 -0.64 -4.21 -6.97
C VAL A 6 0.77 -3.61 -6.76
N GLY A 7 1.69 -4.37 -6.16
CA GLY A 7 3.07 -3.95 -5.94
C GLY A 7 3.24 -2.87 -4.87
N ILE A 8 2.31 -2.77 -3.92
CA ILE A 8 2.39 -1.87 -2.77
C ILE A 8 3.03 -2.61 -1.59
N SER A 9 3.99 -1.95 -0.95
CA SER A 9 4.64 -2.42 0.27
C SER A 9 3.62 -2.50 1.41
N ALA A 10 3.32 -3.71 1.89
CA ALA A 10 2.32 -3.92 2.93
C ALA A 10 2.65 -5.12 3.83
N SER A 11 2.43 -4.96 5.13
CA SER A 11 2.55 -5.99 6.15
C SER A 11 1.28 -6.08 6.99
N CYS A 12 0.95 -7.30 7.38
CA CYS A 12 -0.18 -7.62 8.24
C CYS A 12 0.25 -8.82 9.09
N ASN A 13 -0.03 -8.76 10.40
CA ASN A 13 0.20 -9.89 11.27
C ASN A 13 -0.92 -10.93 11.12
N THR A 14 -0.62 -12.22 11.30
CA THR A 14 -1.58 -13.32 11.09
C THR A 14 -2.81 -13.24 11.99
N LEU A 15 -2.67 -12.66 13.18
CA LEU A 15 -3.75 -12.54 14.19
C LEU A 15 -4.28 -11.10 14.34
N SER A 16 -3.90 -10.19 13.43
CA SER A 16 -4.32 -8.79 13.48
C SER A 16 -5.23 -8.45 12.31
N ASN A 17 -6.17 -7.55 12.54
CA ASN A 17 -6.99 -6.91 11.51
C ASN A 17 -6.41 -5.56 11.05
N ILE A 18 -5.20 -5.22 11.51
CA ILE A 18 -4.50 -3.99 11.14
C ILE A 18 -3.52 -4.32 10.01
N VAL A 19 -3.64 -3.57 8.92
CA VAL A 19 -2.72 -3.64 7.79
C VAL A 19 -1.90 -2.37 7.74
N VAL A 20 -0.58 -2.52 7.72
CA VAL A 20 0.39 -1.41 7.65
C VAL A 20 0.99 -1.38 6.26
N PHE A 21 1.06 -0.21 5.63
CA PHE A 21 1.56 -0.03 4.28
C PHE A 21 2.19 1.35 4.08
N GLU A 22 2.71 1.60 2.88
CA GLU A 22 3.32 2.90 2.54
C GLU A 22 2.34 4.06 2.69
N ARG A 23 2.78 5.19 3.25
CA ARG A 23 1.94 6.38 3.38
C ARG A 23 1.56 6.92 1.98
N PRO A 24 0.26 7.07 1.67
CA PRO A 24 -0.19 7.76 0.47
C PRO A 24 0.31 9.21 0.45
N LYS A 25 0.82 9.69 -0.70
CA LYS A 25 1.22 11.10 -0.87
C LYS A 25 0.03 12.03 -1.09
N ASP A 26 -1.09 11.51 -1.57
CA ASP A 26 -2.34 12.27 -1.73
C ASP A 26 -3.12 12.30 -0.42
N GLU A 27 -3.19 13.49 0.18
CA GLU A 27 -3.98 13.74 1.38
C GLU A 27 -5.48 13.48 1.18
N ARG A 28 -5.99 13.54 -0.07
CA ARG A 28 -7.40 13.26 -0.36
C ARG A 28 -7.77 11.82 -0.05
N ILE A 29 -6.88 10.86 -0.34
CA ILE A 29 -7.08 9.44 -0.01
C ILE A 29 -7.05 9.26 1.51
N VAL A 30 -6.07 9.88 2.17
CA VAL A 30 -5.93 9.84 3.63
C VAL A 30 -7.20 10.36 4.30
N CYS A 31 -7.72 11.49 3.84
CA CYS A 31 -8.95 12.08 4.38
C CYS A 31 -10.21 11.26 4.03
N ARG A 32 -10.32 10.79 2.78
CA ARG A 32 -11.48 10.01 2.31
C ARG A 32 -11.65 8.70 3.07
N TRP A 33 -10.53 8.00 3.28
CA TRP A 33 -10.49 6.68 3.91
C TRP A 33 -10.09 6.73 5.39
N GLN A 34 -9.90 7.93 5.94
CA GLN A 34 -9.52 8.18 7.33
C GLN A 34 -8.31 7.34 7.77
N LEU A 35 -7.30 7.27 6.88
CA LEU A 35 -6.11 6.49 7.14
C LEU A 35 -5.31 7.14 8.26
N ALA A 36 -4.89 6.33 9.23
CA ALA A 36 -3.98 6.80 10.26
C ALA A 36 -2.56 6.71 9.71
N CYS A 37 -1.84 7.84 9.74
CA CYS A 37 -0.49 7.95 9.21
C CYS A 37 0.49 8.25 10.33
N GLU A 38 1.58 7.50 10.38
CA GLU A 38 2.69 7.68 11.31
C GLU A 38 3.99 7.73 10.50
N GLY A 39 4.65 8.89 10.47
CA GLY A 39 5.83 9.11 9.64
C GLY A 39 5.56 8.77 8.17
N ASN A 40 6.28 7.76 7.64
CA ASN A 40 6.21 7.27 6.27
C ASN A 40 5.26 6.08 6.08
N LEU A 41 4.54 5.68 7.13
CA LEU A 41 3.63 4.54 7.13
C LEU A 41 2.18 5.00 7.28
N ALA A 42 1.27 4.26 6.66
CA ALA A 42 -0.16 4.32 6.93
C ALA A 42 -0.63 2.98 7.48
N HIS A 43 -1.57 3.03 8.43
CA HIS A 43 -2.26 1.85 8.93
C HIS A 43 -3.76 1.98 8.75
N ILE A 44 -4.39 0.89 8.34
CA ILE A 44 -5.83 0.75 8.23
C ILE A 44 -6.29 -0.39 9.14
N VAL A 45 -7.36 -0.13 9.89
CA VAL A 45 -8.00 -1.14 10.74
C VAL A 45 -9.21 -1.68 9.99
N VAL A 46 -9.18 -2.97 9.65
CA VAL A 46 -10.31 -3.62 9.00
C VAL A 46 -11.33 -3.97 10.07
N MET A 47 -12.41 -3.21 10.12
CA MET A 47 -13.55 -3.47 11.00
C MET A 47 -14.54 -4.43 10.33
N PRO A 48 -15.36 -5.19 11.10
CA PRO A 48 -16.33 -6.14 10.54
C PRO A 48 -17.34 -5.57 9.53
N ASN A 49 -17.60 -4.26 9.58
CA ASN A 49 -18.49 -3.55 8.64
C ASN A 49 -17.83 -3.25 7.27
N VAL A 50 -16.55 -3.55 7.12
CA VAL A 50 -15.80 -3.34 5.88
C VAL A 50 -15.91 -4.59 5.04
N THR A 51 -16.55 -4.47 3.88
CA THR A 51 -16.72 -5.56 2.92
C THR A 51 -15.52 -5.66 1.97
N PHE A 52 -15.36 -6.82 1.34
CA PHE A 52 -14.33 -7.04 0.33
C PHE A 52 -14.43 -6.02 -0.82
N GLU A 53 -15.64 -5.66 -1.24
CA GLU A 53 -15.87 -4.65 -2.28
C GLU A 53 -15.29 -3.28 -1.92
N LYS A 54 -15.49 -2.81 -0.68
CA LYS A 54 -14.93 -1.54 -0.21
C LYS A 54 -13.40 -1.58 -0.20
N LEU A 55 -12.82 -2.72 0.17
CA LEU A 55 -11.36 -2.91 0.14
C LEU A 55 -10.83 -2.91 -1.29
N THR A 56 -11.52 -3.56 -2.23
CA THR A 56 -11.14 -3.57 -3.64
C THR A 56 -11.14 -2.15 -4.21
N VAL A 57 -12.21 -1.38 -4.00
CA VAL A 57 -12.30 0.03 -4.43
C VAL A 57 -11.17 0.87 -3.83
N PHE A 58 -10.86 0.68 -2.55
CA PHE A 58 -9.74 1.35 -1.90
C PHE A 58 -8.40 1.01 -2.55
N VAL A 59 -8.14 -0.27 -2.82
CA VAL A 59 -6.88 -0.74 -3.42
C VAL A 59 -6.73 -0.23 -4.85
N GLU A 60 -7.80 -0.23 -5.63
CA GLU A 60 -7.82 0.30 -7.01
C GLU A 60 -7.55 1.80 -7.04
N GLU A 61 -8.26 2.59 -6.22
CA GLU A 61 -8.05 4.03 -6.10
C GLU A 61 -6.61 4.36 -5.64
N LEU A 62 -6.08 3.59 -4.69
CA LEU A 62 -4.71 3.75 -4.22
C LEU A 62 -3.69 3.42 -5.31
N ALA A 63 -3.91 2.36 -6.10
CA ALA A 63 -3.01 1.94 -7.18
C ALA A 63 -3.00 2.95 -8.34
N GLU A 64 -4.17 3.46 -8.73
CA GLU A 64 -4.32 4.48 -9.77
C GLU A 64 -3.56 5.76 -9.37
N LYS A 65 -3.83 6.28 -8.17
CA LYS A 65 -3.18 7.50 -7.65
C LYS A 65 -1.68 7.32 -7.45
N ARG A 66 -1.26 6.13 -7.05
CA ARG A 66 0.16 5.79 -6.96
C ARG A 66 0.85 5.87 -8.32
N ASN A 67 0.20 5.44 -9.40
CA ASN A 67 0.74 5.57 -10.75
C ASN A 67 0.96 7.04 -11.13
N ASP A 68 0.02 7.92 -10.77
CA ASP A 68 0.16 9.38 -10.98
C ASP A 68 1.36 9.96 -10.20
N TRP A 69 1.61 9.51 -8.95
CA TRP A 69 2.70 10.05 -8.13
C TRP A 69 4.10 9.69 -8.62
N TYR A 70 4.23 8.54 -9.29
CA TYR A 70 5.51 7.98 -9.71
C TYR A 70 5.71 8.02 -11.25
N GLN A 71 4.77 8.58 -12.01
CA GLN A 71 4.86 8.70 -13.47
C GLN A 71 6.04 9.57 -13.94
N ASP A 72 6.44 10.58 -13.16
CA ASP A 72 7.41 11.62 -13.59
C ASP A 72 8.77 11.54 -12.88
N LYS A 73 8.85 10.87 -11.73
CA LYS A 73 10.09 10.73 -10.95
C LYS A 73 10.39 9.26 -10.78
N GLY A 74 11.45 8.82 -11.46
CA GLY A 74 11.91 7.44 -11.41
C GLY A 74 11.94 6.90 -9.98
N PHE A 75 10.93 6.11 -9.65
CA PHE A 75 11.02 4.99 -8.71
C PHE A 75 11.64 5.27 -7.33
N ASP A 76 11.41 6.46 -6.75
CA ASP A 76 11.66 6.74 -5.31
C ASP A 76 10.56 6.08 -4.46
N ILE A 77 10.43 4.76 -4.57
CA ILE A 77 9.56 3.98 -3.68
C ILE A 77 10.16 4.04 -2.28
N PRO A 78 9.39 4.46 -1.25
CA PRO A 78 9.89 4.59 0.10
C PRO A 78 10.44 3.26 0.59
N PHE A 79 11.67 3.30 1.12
CA PHE A 79 12.35 2.14 1.68
C PHE A 79 11.75 1.81 3.04
N LEU A 80 10.65 1.05 3.05
CA LEU A 80 9.91 0.69 4.27
C LEU A 80 10.38 -0.65 4.86
N ALA A 81 11.42 -1.27 4.30
CA ALA A 81 11.93 -2.57 4.76
C ALA A 81 12.35 -2.58 6.24
N VAL A 82 12.68 -1.41 6.80
CA VAL A 82 12.99 -1.26 8.24
C VAL A 82 11.72 -1.45 9.08
N ASP A 83 10.59 -0.93 8.62
CA ASP A 83 9.35 -0.89 9.39
C ASP A 83 8.44 -2.10 9.17
N ILE A 84 8.33 -2.55 7.91
CA ILE A 84 7.43 -3.66 7.55
C ILE A 84 8.17 -4.99 7.32
N GLY A 85 9.50 -4.99 7.36
CA GLY A 85 10.34 -6.16 7.08
C GLY A 85 10.70 -6.29 5.60
N LYS A 86 11.90 -6.85 5.32
CA LYS A 86 12.43 -7.01 3.95
C LYS A 86 11.53 -7.89 3.08
N GLU A 87 10.86 -8.89 3.65
CA GLU A 87 9.94 -9.76 2.90
C GLU A 87 8.63 -9.09 2.47
N ASN A 88 8.29 -7.95 3.07
CA ASN A 88 7.04 -7.22 2.82
C ASN A 88 7.27 -5.92 2.02
N CYS A 89 8.53 -5.54 1.82
CA CYS A 89 8.93 -4.33 1.12
C CYS A 89 8.98 -4.53 -0.40
N TYR A 90 8.27 -3.66 -1.13
CA TYR A 90 8.20 -3.64 -2.59
C TYR A 90 9.03 -2.48 -3.18
N CYS A 91 10.23 -2.24 -2.66
CA CYS A 91 11.14 -1.23 -3.20
C CYS A 91 12.01 -1.83 -4.32
N ASN A 92 12.70 -1.03 -5.13
CA ASN A 92 13.54 -1.55 -6.24
C ASN A 92 14.59 -2.58 -5.82
N LEU A 93 15.02 -2.54 -4.55
CA LEU A 93 16.00 -3.46 -3.99
C LEU A 93 15.39 -4.81 -3.55
N HIS A 94 14.10 -4.83 -3.21
CA HIS A 94 13.41 -6.00 -2.63
C HIS A 94 12.18 -6.45 -3.42
N ALA A 95 11.77 -5.69 -4.45
CA ALA A 95 10.78 -6.07 -5.42
C ALA A 95 11.32 -7.28 -6.18
N LYS A 96 10.98 -8.48 -5.70
CA LYS A 96 11.01 -9.68 -6.54
C LYS A 96 10.21 -9.30 -7.78
N LYS A 97 10.90 -9.20 -8.93
CA LYS A 97 10.34 -8.82 -10.24
C LYS A 97 9.06 -9.60 -10.52
N LEU A 98 7.90 -9.12 -10.06
CA LEU A 98 6.62 -9.58 -10.57
C LEU A 98 6.43 -8.76 -11.83
N ARG A 99 6.70 -9.40 -12.97
CA ARG A 99 6.21 -8.95 -14.26
C ARG A 99 4.69 -8.83 -14.11
N ILE A 100 4.18 -7.61 -13.97
CA ILE A 100 2.76 -7.34 -14.10
C ILE A 100 2.46 -7.56 -15.59
N PRO A 101 1.67 -8.58 -15.98
CA PRO A 101 1.20 -8.68 -17.36
C PRO A 101 0.22 -7.53 -17.56
N LYS A 102 0.45 -6.70 -18.58
CA LYS A 102 -0.59 -5.78 -19.06
C LYS A 102 -1.78 -6.63 -19.53
N MET A 103 -2.97 -6.35 -18.99
CA MET A 103 -4.25 -6.69 -19.63
C MET A 103 -5.02 -5.41 -19.79
#